data_AF-A0A1X0MZJ4-F1
#
_entry.id   AF-A0A1X0MZJ4-F1
#
_cell.length_a   1.000
_cell.length_b   1.000
_cell.length_c   1.000
_cell.angle_alpha   90.00
_cell.angle_beta   90.00
_cell.angle_gamma   90.00
#
_symmetry.space_group_name_H-M   'P 1'
#
loop_
_entity.id
_entity.type
_entity.pdbx_description
1 polymer ?
#
loop_
_entity_poly.entity_id
_entity_poly.type
_entity_poly.pdbx_seq_one_letter_code
_entity_poly.pdbx_strand_id
1 'polypeptide(L)'
;ESTARFDPLSNFQDFDFRLRATGIQLRKLNDFSSAYGKFDFNAGNGDIVIEAQADKGQLSGYIKPLLRNVDVFNWRQDVEDKDKSVFRSVWEALVGTSETVLKNQRQNQFATRVDLSGSVRQQDISGFQAFLQILRNAFVQAFNARYESNKDS
;
A
#
# COMPACT_ATOMS: atom_id res chain seq x y z
N GLU A 1 5.44 12.27 -12.97
CA GLU A 1 5.89 11.70 -14.26
C GLU A 1 5.31 10.30 -14.37
N SER A 2 4.80 9.92 -15.54
CA SER A 2 4.22 8.59 -15.76
C SER A 2 4.72 8.07 -17.09
N THR A 3 5.24 6.85 -17.09
CA THR A 3 5.72 6.16 -18.30
C THR A 3 5.18 4.74 -18.24
N ALA A 4 4.47 4.33 -19.28
CA ALA A 4 3.94 2.97 -19.39
C ALA A 4 4.28 2.41 -20.77
N ARG A 5 4.81 1.19 -20.81
CA ARG A 5 4.96 0.40 -22.02
C ARG A 5 4.15 -0.88 -21.85
N PHE A 6 3.10 -0.99 -22.64
CA PHE A 6 2.18 -2.12 -22.62
C PHE A 6 2.12 -2.72 -24.02
N ASP A 7 2.20 -4.06 -24.12
CA ASP A 7 1.84 -4.78 -25.32
C ASP A 7 0.36 -5.18 -25.23
N PRO A 8 -0.56 -4.51 -25.95
CA PRO A 8 -2.00 -4.74 -25.87
C PRO A 8 -2.45 -6.09 -26.44
N LEU A 9 -1.55 -6.85 -27.07
CA LEU A 9 -1.81 -8.20 -27.54
C LEU A 9 -1.35 -9.27 -26.52
N SER A 10 -0.66 -8.88 -25.45
CA SER A 10 -0.22 -9.79 -24.38
C SER A 10 -1.22 -9.77 -23.21
N ASN A 11 -1.59 -10.94 -22.69
CA ASN A 11 -2.55 -11.14 -21.59
C ASN A 11 -1.97 -10.67 -20.22
N PHE A 12 -1.47 -9.45 -20.10
CA PHE A 12 -0.69 -8.96 -18.95
C PHE A 12 0.56 -9.81 -18.63
N GLN A 13 1.07 -10.55 -19.61
CA GLN A 13 2.24 -11.40 -19.42
C GLN A 13 3.54 -10.59 -19.56
N ASP A 14 3.52 -9.56 -20.40
CA ASP A 14 4.68 -8.72 -20.68
C ASP A 14 4.29 -7.25 -20.56
N PHE A 15 4.82 -6.56 -19.55
CA PHE A 15 4.62 -5.12 -19.34
C PHE A 15 5.78 -4.48 -18.58
N ASP A 16 6.00 -3.18 -18.81
CA ASP A 16 6.82 -2.31 -17.95
C ASP A 16 5.99 -1.08 -17.59
N PHE A 17 5.75 -0.90 -16.30
CA PHE A 17 4.93 0.17 -15.75
C PHE A 17 5.70 0.95 -14.70
N ARG A 18 5.80 2.28 -14.91
CA ARG A 18 6.44 3.20 -13.97
C ARG A 18 5.54 4.41 -13.72
N LEU A 19 5.24 4.63 -12.45
CA LEU A 19 4.44 5.76 -12.01
C LEU A 19 5.14 6.48 -10.86
N ARG A 20 5.28 7.80 -11.00
CA ARG A 20 5.61 8.68 -9.89
C ARG A 20 4.58 9.80 -9.83
N ALA A 21 3.79 9.79 -8.76
CA ALA A 21 2.86 10.86 -8.44
C ALA A 21 3.26 11.49 -7.10
N THR A 22 3.30 12.81 -7.07
CA THR A 22 3.73 13.59 -5.90
C THR A 22 2.68 14.64 -5.55
N GLY A 23 2.65 15.06 -4.28
CA GLY A 23 1.73 16.10 -3.82
C GLY A 23 0.25 15.71 -3.90
N ILE A 24 -0.04 14.42 -3.81
CA ILE A 24 -1.41 13.89 -3.86
C ILE A 24 -2.13 14.30 -2.58
N GLN A 25 -3.25 15.02 -2.68
CA GLN A 25 -4.12 15.26 -1.54
C GLN A 25 -4.85 13.97 -1.20
N LEU A 26 -4.67 13.45 0.02
CA LEU A 26 -5.20 12.12 0.39
C LEU A 26 -6.72 12.06 0.37
N ARG A 27 -7.42 13.17 0.61
CA ARG A 27 -8.89 13.27 0.45
C ARG A 27 -9.37 12.87 -0.95
N LYS A 28 -8.56 13.08 -1.99
CA LYS A 28 -8.90 12.69 -3.37
C LYS A 28 -8.83 11.18 -3.60
N LEU A 29 -8.28 10.43 -2.65
CA LEU A 29 -8.21 8.98 -2.68
C LEU A 29 -9.33 8.33 -1.88
N ASN A 30 -10.28 9.10 -1.34
CA ASN A 30 -11.33 8.56 -0.49
C ASN A 30 -12.16 7.50 -1.21
N ASP A 31 -12.59 7.71 -2.46
CA ASP A 31 -13.33 6.68 -3.22
C ASP A 31 -12.60 5.31 -3.22
N PHE A 32 -11.27 5.32 -3.33
CA PHE A 32 -10.45 4.12 -3.25
C PHE A 32 -10.33 3.58 -1.81
N SER A 33 -10.02 4.44 -0.84
CA SER A 33 -9.83 4.01 0.56
C SER A 33 -11.13 3.54 1.21
N SER A 34 -12.28 4.13 0.89
CA SER A 34 -13.59 3.67 1.37
C SER A 34 -13.91 2.30 0.77
N ALA A 35 -13.66 2.10 -0.53
CA ALA A 35 -13.97 0.85 -1.22
C ALA A 35 -13.14 -0.35 -0.73
N TYR A 36 -11.84 -0.16 -0.48
CA TYR A 36 -10.92 -1.27 -0.18
C TYR A 36 -10.43 -1.30 1.27
N GLY A 37 -10.34 -0.14 1.92
CA GLY A 37 -9.87 0.00 3.30
C GLY A 37 -10.99 0.28 4.30
N LYS A 38 -12.19 0.64 3.82
CA LYS A 38 -13.32 1.08 4.65
C LYS A 38 -12.95 2.23 5.59
N PHE A 39 -12.21 3.22 5.09
CA PHE A 39 -11.86 4.44 5.82
C PHE A 39 -11.75 5.65 4.88
N ASP A 40 -11.87 6.85 5.45
CA ASP A 40 -11.75 8.11 4.74
C ASP A 40 -10.67 9.00 5.35
N PHE A 41 -9.87 9.62 4.49
CA PHE A 41 -8.94 10.66 4.90
C PHE A 41 -9.70 11.98 5.15
N ASN A 42 -9.44 12.58 6.30
CA ASN A 42 -9.83 13.96 6.61
C ASN A 42 -8.78 14.95 6.08
N ALA A 43 -7.49 14.62 6.21
CA ALA A 43 -6.38 15.45 5.75
C ALA A 43 -5.14 14.62 5.40
N GLY A 44 -4.18 15.27 4.75
CA GLY A 44 -2.86 14.73 4.46
C GLY A 44 -2.47 14.80 2.99
N ASN A 45 -1.18 14.60 2.75
CA ASN A 45 -0.61 14.61 1.41
C ASN A 45 0.35 13.44 1.22
N GLY A 46 0.40 12.87 0.02
CA GLY A 46 1.22 11.71 -0.27
C GLY A 46 2.00 11.82 -1.58
N ASP A 47 3.10 11.08 -1.63
CA ASP A 47 3.74 10.67 -2.88
C ASP A 47 3.61 9.16 -3.00
N ILE A 48 3.61 8.67 -4.24
CA ILE A 48 3.69 7.25 -4.54
C ILE A 48 4.64 7.03 -5.70
N VAL A 49 5.51 6.04 -5.53
CA VAL A 49 6.34 5.48 -6.60
C VAL A 49 5.92 4.03 -6.81
N ILE A 50 5.68 3.67 -8.07
CA ILE A 50 5.41 2.30 -8.51
C ILE A 50 6.36 1.99 -9.64
N GLU A 51 7.08 0.89 -9.52
CA GLU A 51 7.78 0.26 -10.64
C GLU A 51 7.37 -1.21 -10.64
N ALA A 52 6.77 -1.66 -11.73
CA ALA A 52 6.32 -3.03 -11.88
C ALA A 52 6.55 -3.49 -13.32
N GLN A 53 7.10 -4.69 -13.46
CA GLN A 53 7.31 -5.32 -14.75
C GLN A 53 6.91 -6.79 -14.70
N ALA A 54 6.39 -7.31 -15.80
CA ALA A 54 6.23 -8.72 -16.02
C ALA A 54 6.99 -9.16 -17.27
N ASP A 55 7.66 -10.31 -17.19
CA ASP A 55 8.23 -11.04 -18.33
C ASP A 55 7.70 -12.48 -18.27
N LYS A 56 7.02 -12.93 -19.31
CA LYS A 56 6.37 -14.26 -19.39
C LYS A 56 5.45 -14.54 -18.18
N GLY A 57 4.78 -13.51 -17.70
CA GLY A 57 3.86 -13.56 -16.56
C GLY A 57 4.52 -13.58 -15.18
N GLN A 58 5.86 -13.42 -15.09
CA GLN A 58 6.56 -13.29 -13.82
C GLN A 58 6.71 -11.82 -13.45
N LEU A 59 5.98 -11.41 -12.42
CA LEU A 59 5.96 -10.06 -11.88
C LEU A 59 7.14 -9.82 -10.95
N SER A 60 7.83 -8.71 -11.16
CA SER A 60 8.78 -8.13 -10.22
C SER A 60 8.56 -6.63 -10.12
N GLY A 61 8.83 -6.04 -8.96
CA GLY A 61 8.70 -4.60 -8.79
C GLY A 61 8.62 -4.17 -7.34
N TYR A 62 8.19 -2.94 -7.12
CA TYR A 62 7.91 -2.40 -5.79
C TYR A 62 6.90 -1.26 -5.84
N ILE A 63 6.23 -1.06 -4.70
CA ILE A 63 5.41 0.11 -4.43
C ILE A 63 5.96 0.81 -3.19
N LYS A 64 6.11 2.13 -3.29
CA LYS A 64 6.61 2.98 -2.20
C LYS A 64 5.71 4.19 -1.97
N PRO A 65 4.69 4.08 -1.10
CA PRO A 65 3.97 5.25 -0.61
C PRO A 65 4.84 6.05 0.38
N LEU A 66 4.69 7.37 0.33
CA LEU A 66 5.18 8.31 1.33
C LEU A 66 4.03 9.24 1.71
N LEU A 67 3.44 9.02 2.88
CA LEU A 67 2.29 9.79 3.36
C LEU A 67 2.74 10.79 4.42
N ARG A 68 2.12 11.98 4.45
CA ARG A 68 2.47 13.07 5.37
C ARG A 68 1.23 13.74 5.94
N ASN A 69 1.28 14.10 7.22
CA ASN A 69 0.23 14.83 7.93
C ASN A 69 -1.16 14.19 7.76
N VAL A 70 -1.19 12.86 7.87
CA VAL A 70 -2.39 12.05 7.61
C VAL A 70 -3.36 12.19 8.77
N ASP A 71 -4.62 12.48 8.46
CA ASP A 71 -5.74 12.44 9.41
C ASP A 71 -6.88 11.61 8.79
N VAL A 72 -7.51 10.74 9.59
CA VAL A 72 -8.48 9.74 9.14
C VAL A 72 -9.75 9.85 9.99
N PHE A 73 -10.90 10.04 9.34
CA PHE A 73 -12.19 10.34 10.00
C PHE A 73 -12.95 9.06 10.43
N ASN A 74 -13.20 8.15 9.49
CA ASN A 74 -14.20 7.09 9.63
C ASN A 74 -13.70 5.71 10.05
N TRP A 75 -12.44 5.56 10.44
CA TRP A 75 -11.93 4.25 10.91
C TRP A 75 -12.58 3.77 12.24
N ARG A 76 -13.27 4.68 12.95
CA ARG A 76 -13.89 4.43 14.25
C ARG A 76 -15.36 3.99 14.18
N GLN A 77 -16.12 4.35 13.15
CA GLN A 77 -17.59 4.39 13.23
C GLN A 77 -18.34 3.08 12.87
N ASP A 78 -17.78 2.16 12.09
CA ASP A 78 -18.47 0.91 11.73
C ASP A 78 -17.88 -0.30 12.49
N VAL A 79 -18.39 -0.52 13.70
CA VAL A 79 -17.90 -1.53 14.65
C VAL A 79 -18.83 -2.75 14.70
N GLU A 80 -18.82 -3.59 13.67
CA GLU A 80 -19.48 -4.92 13.74
C GLU A 80 -18.60 -6.10 13.28
N ASP A 81 -17.50 -5.85 12.55
CA ASP A 81 -16.62 -6.92 12.05
C ASP A 81 -15.41 -7.19 12.98
N LYS A 82 -15.33 -8.39 13.56
CA LYS A 82 -14.26 -8.83 14.50
C LYS A 82 -12.83 -8.75 13.93
N ASP A 83 -12.65 -8.94 12.62
CA ASP A 83 -11.33 -8.89 11.97
C ASP A 83 -10.70 -7.48 11.93
N LYS A 84 -11.50 -6.42 12.13
CA LYS A 84 -11.02 -5.03 12.04
C LYS A 84 -10.46 -4.46 13.36
N SER A 85 -10.66 -5.16 14.48
CA SER A 85 -10.05 -4.79 15.78
C SER A 85 -8.51 -4.82 15.73
N VAL A 86 -7.96 -5.74 14.92
CA VAL A 86 -6.50 -5.87 14.71
C VAL A 86 -5.96 -4.69 13.90
N PHE A 87 -6.58 -4.34 12.76
CA PHE A 87 -6.15 -3.21 11.93
C PHE A 87 -6.24 -1.86 12.65
N ARG A 88 -7.27 -1.69 13.49
CA ARG A 88 -7.43 -0.52 14.37
C ARG A 88 -6.24 -0.38 15.31
N SER A 89 -5.93 -1.45 16.04
CA SER A 89 -4.81 -1.49 16.98
C SER A 89 -3.46 -1.22 16.29
N VAL A 90 -3.28 -1.67 15.05
CA VAL A 90 -2.08 -1.39 14.24
C VAL A 90 -1.96 0.09 13.88
N TRP A 91 -3.05 0.71 13.43
CA TRP A 91 -3.04 2.13 13.08
C TRP A 91 -2.82 3.03 14.30
N GLU A 92 -3.50 2.73 15.41
CA GLU A 92 -3.29 3.39 16.70
C GLU A 92 -1.86 3.21 17.22
N ALA A 93 -1.28 2.00 17.09
CA ALA A 93 0.11 1.78 17.48
C ALA A 93 1.08 2.58 16.60
N LEU A 94 0.88 2.67 15.29
CA LEU A 94 1.74 3.43 14.38
C LEU A 94 1.68 4.95 14.65
N VAL A 95 0.48 5.50 14.88
CA VAL A 95 0.30 6.92 15.18
C VAL A 95 0.70 7.24 16.63
N GLY A 96 0.32 6.40 17.60
CA GLY A 96 0.64 6.58 19.01
C GLY A 96 2.13 6.37 19.34
N THR A 97 2.84 5.46 18.67
CA THR A 97 4.31 5.34 18.82
C THR A 97 5.06 6.50 18.17
N SER A 98 4.46 7.18 17.19
CA SER A 98 5.06 8.37 16.58
C SER A 98 5.12 9.55 17.56
N GLU A 99 4.22 9.63 18.55
CA GLU A 99 4.28 10.67 19.59
C GLU A 99 5.44 10.46 20.58
N THR A 100 5.83 9.21 20.85
CA THR A 100 6.86 8.90 21.87
C THR A 100 8.28 8.88 21.31
N VAL A 101 8.47 8.58 20.01
CA VAL A 101 9.80 8.39 19.40
C VAL A 101 10.31 9.61 18.61
N LEU A 102 9.46 10.60 18.31
CA LEU A 102 9.82 11.72 17.41
C LEU A 102 9.94 13.08 18.12
N LYS A 103 10.86 13.18 19.09
CA LYS A 103 11.42 14.49 19.48
C LYS A 103 12.25 15.16 18.35
N ASN A 104 12.37 14.55 17.18
CA ASN A 104 12.93 15.18 16.00
C ASN A 104 11.79 15.73 15.11
N GLN A 105 11.45 17.01 15.30
CA GLN A 105 10.35 17.78 14.71
C GLN A 105 10.37 17.97 13.19
N ARG A 106 10.88 17.02 12.40
CA ARG A 106 10.80 17.08 10.93
C ARG A 106 10.14 15.84 10.38
N GLN A 107 8.82 15.90 10.59
CA GLN A 107 7.76 15.51 9.66
C GLN A 107 7.05 14.20 10.01
N ASN A 108 5.73 14.30 10.21
CA ASN A 108 4.78 13.20 10.36
C ASN A 108 4.69 12.40 9.04
N GLN A 109 5.77 11.72 8.64
CA GLN A 109 5.87 11.00 7.38
C GLN A 109 5.97 9.50 7.60
N PHE A 110 5.17 8.75 6.87
CA PHE A 110 5.24 7.29 6.83
C PHE A 110 5.65 6.86 5.42
N ALA A 111 6.85 6.27 5.31
CA ALA A 111 7.35 5.63 4.10
C ALA A 111 7.45 4.12 4.34
N THR A 112 6.84 3.33 3.45
CA THR A 112 7.02 1.88 3.42
C THR A 112 7.33 1.47 2.00
N ARG A 113 8.24 0.50 1.84
CA ARG A 113 8.51 -0.15 0.56
C ARG A 113 7.92 -1.56 0.64
N VAL A 114 7.10 -1.90 -0.35
CA VAL A 114 6.51 -3.22 -0.50
C VAL A 114 7.03 -3.78 -1.81
N ASP A 115 7.90 -4.78 -1.72
CA ASP A 115 8.43 -5.46 -2.90
C ASP A 115 7.39 -6.45 -3.46
N LEU A 116 7.24 -6.44 -4.78
CA LEU A 116 6.30 -7.28 -5.51
C LEU A 116 7.08 -8.41 -6.17
N SER A 117 6.66 -9.64 -5.94
CA SER A 117 7.21 -10.83 -6.59
C SER A 117 6.15 -11.91 -6.69
N GLY A 118 5.96 -12.48 -7.89
CA GLY A 118 5.03 -13.58 -8.09
C GLY A 118 4.64 -13.80 -9.55
N SER A 119 3.69 -14.72 -9.78
CA SER A 119 3.14 -14.99 -11.12
C SER A 119 1.79 -14.31 -11.30
N VAL A 120 1.64 -13.53 -12.36
CA VAL A 120 0.34 -12.98 -12.81
C VAL A 120 -0.39 -13.93 -13.77
N ARG A 121 0.24 -15.05 -14.14
CA ARG A 121 -0.37 -16.11 -14.94
C ARG A 121 -1.15 -17.06 -14.04
N GLN A 122 -2.47 -17.01 -14.09
CA GLN A 122 -3.37 -17.96 -13.42
C GLN A 122 -4.56 -18.29 -14.34
N GLN A 123 -4.95 -19.56 -14.41
CA GLN A 123 -5.94 -20.04 -15.40
C GLN A 123 -7.39 -19.65 -15.07
N ASP A 124 -7.67 -19.15 -13.87
CA ASP A 124 -9.05 -18.89 -13.40
C ASP A 124 -9.27 -17.47 -12.83
N ILE A 125 -8.26 -16.60 -12.87
CA ILE A 125 -8.38 -15.21 -12.40
C ILE A 125 -7.76 -14.23 -13.38
N SER A 126 -8.26 -13.00 -13.42
CA SER A 126 -7.69 -11.96 -14.26
C SER A 126 -6.30 -11.56 -13.78
N GLY A 127 -5.43 -11.09 -14.68
CA GLY A 127 -4.09 -10.61 -14.31
C GLY A 127 -4.11 -9.50 -13.23
N PHE A 128 -5.16 -8.68 -13.22
CA PHE A 128 -5.37 -7.67 -12.17
C PHE A 128 -5.69 -8.30 -10.80
N GLN A 129 -6.53 -9.34 -10.75
CA GLN A 129 -6.80 -10.08 -9.51
C GLN A 129 -5.54 -10.77 -8.98
N ALA A 130 -4.72 -11.36 -9.87
CA ALA A 130 -3.44 -11.96 -9.49
C ALA A 130 -2.48 -10.91 -8.92
N PHE A 131 -2.40 -9.72 -9.53
CA PHE A 131 -1.63 -8.61 -9.01
C PHE A 131 -2.09 -8.19 -7.60
N LEU A 132 -3.40 -8.08 -7.35
CA LEU A 132 -3.94 -7.76 -6.02
C LEU A 132 -3.60 -8.81 -4.96
N GLN A 133 -3.56 -10.10 -5.34
CA GLN A 133 -3.12 -11.17 -4.43
C GLN A 133 -1.64 -11.04 -4.08
N ILE A 134 -0.77 -10.79 -5.06
CA ILE A 134 0.67 -10.57 -4.85
C ILE A 134 0.88 -9.38 -3.91
N LEU A 135 0.20 -8.26 -4.18
CA LEU A 135 0.28 -7.06 -3.35
C LEU A 135 -0.16 -7.33 -1.90
N ARG A 136 -1.27 -8.06 -1.70
CA ARG A 136 -1.75 -8.45 -0.37
C ARG A 136 -0.71 -9.28 0.38
N ASN A 137 -0.13 -10.28 -0.28
CA ASN A 137 0.87 -11.15 0.33
C ASN A 137 2.14 -10.38 0.70
N ALA A 138 2.59 -9.48 -0.17
CA ALA A 138 3.74 -8.63 0.08
C ALA A 138 3.53 -7.70 1.29
N PHE A 139 2.32 -7.15 1.45
CA PHE A 139 1.96 -6.35 2.62
C PHE A 139 2.01 -7.17 3.92
N VAL A 140 1.46 -8.39 3.92
CA VAL A 140 1.49 -9.28 5.10
C VAL A 140 2.93 -9.62 5.47
N GLN A 141 3.79 -9.94 4.50
CA GLN A 141 5.20 -10.23 4.73
C GLN A 141 5.94 -9.02 5.32
N ALA A 142 5.78 -7.84 4.73
CA ALA A 142 6.41 -6.61 5.22
C ALA A 142 5.98 -6.26 6.64
N PHE A 143 4.73 -6.54 7.02
CA PHE A 143 4.23 -6.34 8.37
C PHE A 143 4.80 -7.37 9.37
N ASN A 144 4.80 -8.66 9.01
CA ASN A 144 5.31 -9.72 9.88
C ASN A 144 6.81 -9.57 10.16
N ALA A 145 7.61 -9.24 9.14
CA ALA A 145 9.05 -9.01 9.30
C ALA A 145 9.36 -7.89 10.32
N ARG A 146 8.53 -6.85 10.37
CA ARG A 146 8.66 -5.77 11.36
C ARG A 146 8.31 -6.22 12.79
N TYR A 147 7.37 -7.17 12.93
CA TYR A 147 6.97 -7.69 14.23
C TYR A 147 8.00 -8.67 14.81
N GLU A 148 8.59 -9.54 13.98
CA GLU A 148 9.69 -10.43 14.38
C GLU A 148 10.91 -9.63 14.83
N SER A 149 11.30 -8.59 14.08
CA SER A 149 12.40 -7.71 14.47
C SER A 149 12.18 -6.97 15.80
N ASN A 150 10.93 -6.77 16.24
CA ASN A 150 10.60 -6.12 17.52
C ASN A 150 10.52 -7.10 18.69
N LYS A 151 10.47 -8.42 18.46
CA LYS A 151 10.47 -9.43 19.53
C LYS A 151 11.88 -9.81 20.00
N ASP A 152 12.89 -9.54 19.19
CA ASP A 152 14.30 -9.84 19.49
C ASP A 152 15.08 -8.61 20.03
N SER A 153 14.37 -7.57 20.50
CA SER A 153 14.97 -6.35 21.11
C SER A 153 14.63 -6.20 22.58
#